data_AF-A0A1V5T519-F1
#
_entry.id   AF-A0A1V5T519-F1
#
_cell.length_a   1.000
_cell.length_b   1.000
_cell.length_c   1.000
_cell.angle_alpha   90.00
_cell.angle_beta   90.00
_cell.angle_gamma   90.00
#
_symmetry.space_group_name_H-M   'P 1'
#
loop_
_entity.id
_entity.type
_entity.pdbx_description
1 polymer ?
#
loop_
_entity_poly.entity_id
_entity_poly.type
_entity_poly.pdbx_seq_one_letter_code
_entity_poly.pdbx_strand_id
1 'polypeptide(L)'
;MRPAIAETAEQGKYARLPPHLKPEISALSLENTIRQLSELRKSNAALRDGDYRQLHVSSTLLAFERIFKGEKTPNDQSYAAVAANADDSTANVSIRAESLGHGRRFVDALDRSAGFTSEHGSLAVQIPARTLRVLVPAD
;
A
#
# COMPACT_ATOMS: atom_id res chain seq x y z
N MET A 1 -8.58 -34.18 -18.61
CA MET A 1 -9.90 -33.58 -18.32
C MET A 1 -9.71 -32.45 -17.32
N ARG A 2 -10.01 -31.21 -17.68
CA ARG A 2 -10.13 -30.12 -16.70
C ARG A 2 -11.53 -30.22 -16.08
N PRO A 3 -11.70 -30.12 -14.75
CA PRO A 3 -13.04 -30.04 -14.18
C PRO A 3 -13.69 -28.75 -14.67
N ALA A 4 -14.94 -28.86 -15.13
CA ALA A 4 -15.77 -27.72 -15.44
C ALA A 4 -16.00 -26.93 -14.14
N ILE A 5 -15.69 -25.64 -14.15
CA ILE A 5 -16.15 -24.74 -13.09
C ILE A 5 -17.66 -24.67 -13.26
N ALA A 6 -18.39 -25.31 -12.35
CA ALA A 6 -19.83 -25.20 -12.31
C ALA A 6 -20.19 -23.73 -12.07
N GLU A 7 -20.78 -23.09 -13.08
CA GLU A 7 -21.64 -21.94 -12.87
C GLU A 7 -22.75 -22.37 -11.91
N THR A 8 -22.66 -22.00 -10.64
CA THR A 8 -23.77 -21.57 -9.77
C THR A 8 -23.25 -21.34 -8.36
N ALA A 9 -22.90 -20.09 -8.07
CA ALA A 9 -23.15 -19.53 -6.76
C ALA A 9 -23.94 -18.25 -7.02
N GLU A 10 -25.19 -18.28 -6.61
CA GLU A 10 -26.14 -17.18 -6.61
C GLU A 10 -25.48 -15.79 -6.57
N GLN A 11 -25.56 -15.10 -7.70
CA GLN A 11 -25.39 -13.66 -7.76
C GLN A 11 -26.40 -13.01 -6.79
N GLY A 12 -25.96 -12.61 -5.59
CA GLY A 12 -26.63 -11.52 -4.86
C GLY A 12 -27.21 -11.75 -3.47
N LYS A 13 -26.88 -12.82 -2.72
CA LYS A 13 -27.36 -12.97 -1.32
C LYS A 13 -26.42 -12.48 -0.22
N TYR A 14 -25.14 -12.23 -0.49
CA TYR A 14 -24.21 -11.76 0.54
C TYR A 14 -24.12 -10.22 0.51
N ALA A 15 -24.80 -9.61 1.50
CA ALA A 15 -24.63 -8.25 2.03
C ALA A 15 -24.81 -7.08 1.05
N ARG A 16 -26.05 -6.82 0.59
CA ARG A 16 -26.41 -5.42 0.27
C ARG A 16 -26.57 -4.68 1.58
N LEU A 17 -25.51 -4.00 2.04
CA LEU A 17 -25.64 -2.98 3.09
C LEU A 17 -26.83 -2.07 2.73
N PRO A 18 -27.76 -1.81 3.67
CA PRO A 18 -28.80 -0.81 3.49
C PRO A 18 -28.20 0.48 2.92
N PRO A 19 -28.86 1.19 1.98
CA PRO A 19 -28.27 2.35 1.32
C PRO A 19 -27.71 3.40 2.29
N HIS A 20 -28.34 3.59 3.45
CA HIS A 20 -27.90 4.50 4.52
C HIS A 20 -26.69 4.01 5.33
N LEU A 21 -26.34 2.73 5.22
CA LEU A 21 -25.12 2.12 5.81
C LEU A 21 -24.00 1.98 4.78
N LYS A 22 -24.26 2.30 3.50
CA LYS A 22 -23.19 2.40 2.52
C LYS A 22 -22.46 3.70 2.78
N PRO A 23 -21.12 3.68 2.94
CA PRO A 23 -20.37 4.91 2.97
C PRO A 23 -20.66 5.70 1.69
N GLU A 24 -20.75 7.02 1.80
CA GLU A 24 -20.81 7.90 0.63
C GLU A 24 -19.48 7.80 -0.12
N ILE A 25 -19.41 6.86 -1.06
CA ILE A 25 -18.27 6.67 -1.94
C ILE A 25 -18.68 7.18 -3.31
N SER A 26 -18.01 8.23 -3.78
CA SER A 26 -18.10 8.63 -5.17
C SER A 26 -17.55 7.52 -6.05
N ALA A 27 -18.40 6.96 -6.92
CA ALA A 27 -18.00 5.89 -7.85
C ALA A 27 -16.79 6.31 -8.71
N LEU A 28 -16.75 7.58 -9.12
CA LEU A 28 -15.62 8.16 -9.86
C LEU A 28 -14.35 8.22 -9.00
N SER A 29 -14.45 8.62 -7.73
CA SER A 29 -13.31 8.65 -6.81
C SER A 29 -12.74 7.26 -6.56
N LEU A 30 -13.61 6.26 -6.40
CA LEU A 30 -13.21 4.87 -6.26
C LEU A 30 -12.52 4.35 -7.52
N GLU A 31 -13.10 4.61 -8.70
CA GLU A 31 -12.50 4.19 -9.97
C GLU A 31 -11.11 4.81 -10.17
N ASN A 32 -10.96 6.10 -9.89
CA ASN A 32 -9.67 6.79 -9.96
C ASN A 32 -8.65 6.20 -8.99
N THR A 33 -9.07 5.88 -7.76
CA THR A 33 -8.21 5.26 -6.75
C THR A 33 -7.75 3.86 -7.19
N ILE A 34 -8.66 3.03 -7.70
CA ILE A 34 -8.33 1.69 -8.23
C ILE A 34 -7.36 1.80 -9.39
N ARG A 35 -7.60 2.74 -10.32
CA ARG A 35 -6.73 2.99 -11.47
C ARG A 35 -5.32 3.38 -11.01
N GLN A 36 -5.20 4.34 -10.07
CA GLN A 36 -3.91 4.79 -9.54
C GLN A 36 -3.14 3.65 -8.85
N LEU A 37 -3.81 2.85 -8.01
CA LEU A 37 -3.19 1.70 -7.34
C LEU A 37 -2.79 0.61 -8.33
N SER A 38 -3.58 0.38 -9.37
CA SER A 38 -3.27 -0.59 -10.44
C SER A 38 -2.04 -0.19 -11.22
N GLU A 39 -1.93 1.08 -11.64
CA GLU A 39 -0.75 1.59 -12.34
C GLU A 39 0.50 1.59 -11.44
N LEU A 40 0.35 1.90 -10.15
CA LEU A 40 1.43 1.80 -9.18
C LEU A 40 1.92 0.35 -9.04
N ARG A 41 0.99 -0.62 -8.92
CA ARG A 41 1.33 -2.05 -8.87
C ARG A 41 2.00 -2.50 -10.16
N LYS A 42 1.57 -2.05 -11.34
CA LYS A 42 2.20 -2.42 -12.62
C LYS A 42 3.63 -1.90 -12.75
N SER A 43 3.87 -0.68 -12.29
CA SER A 43 5.16 0.02 -12.45
C SER A 43 6.20 -0.35 -11.41
N ASN A 44 5.82 -0.86 -10.24
CA ASN A 44 6.76 -1.24 -9.17
C ASN A 44 6.83 -2.77 -9.00
N ALA A 45 7.97 -3.38 -9.33
CA ALA A 45 8.17 -4.84 -9.20
C ALA A 45 8.06 -5.34 -7.76
N ALA A 46 8.42 -4.54 -6.75
CA ALA A 46 8.28 -4.92 -5.34
C ALA A 46 6.82 -5.15 -4.96
N LEU A 47 5.91 -4.29 -5.44
CA LEU A 47 4.48 -4.45 -5.16
C LEU A 47 3.88 -5.69 -5.83
N ARG A 48 4.43 -6.14 -6.97
CA ARG A 48 3.99 -7.36 -7.65
C ARG A 48 4.56 -8.60 -6.97
N ASP A 49 5.88 -8.69 -6.94
CA ASP A 49 6.64 -9.92 -6.76
C ASP A 49 7.64 -9.83 -5.60
N GLY A 50 7.74 -8.67 -4.95
CA GLY A 50 8.66 -8.48 -3.83
C GLY A 50 8.21 -9.20 -2.56
N ASP A 51 9.20 -9.66 -1.80
CA ASP A 51 9.06 -10.27 -0.48
C ASP A 51 8.36 -9.31 0.47
N TYR A 52 7.45 -9.86 1.28
CA TYR A 52 6.72 -9.11 2.29
C TYR A 52 7.44 -9.17 3.64
N ARG A 53 7.61 -8.01 4.29
CA ARG A 53 8.00 -7.95 5.70
C ARG A 53 7.12 -6.98 6.46
N GLN A 54 6.47 -7.48 7.52
CA GLN A 54 5.72 -6.65 8.44
C GLN A 54 6.68 -5.76 9.25
N LEU A 55 6.36 -4.46 9.35
CA LEU A 55 7.16 -3.47 10.09
C LEU A 55 6.43 -2.93 11.32
N HIS A 56 5.10 -2.81 11.25
CA HIS A 56 4.26 -2.38 12.37
C HIS A 56 2.87 -2.97 12.24
N VAL A 57 2.28 -3.41 13.35
CA VAL A 57 0.86 -3.80 13.45
C VAL A 57 0.30 -3.33 14.78
N SER A 58 -0.85 -2.69 14.71
CA SER A 58 -1.73 -2.39 15.84
C SER A 58 -3.19 -2.62 15.44
N SER A 59 -4.13 -2.26 16.30
CA SER A 59 -5.57 -2.37 16.01
C SER A 59 -6.02 -1.53 14.82
N THR A 60 -5.37 -0.38 14.57
CA THR A 60 -5.75 0.58 13.52
C THR A 60 -4.64 0.91 12.56
N LEU A 61 -3.39 0.51 12.84
CA LEU A 61 -2.24 0.78 11.98
C LEU A 61 -1.61 -0.51 11.46
N LEU A 62 -1.25 -0.50 10.19
CA LEU A 62 -0.46 -1.54 9.55
C LEU A 62 0.65 -0.87 8.75
N ALA A 63 1.89 -1.27 8.96
CA ALA A 63 3.00 -0.93 8.07
C ALA A 63 3.78 -2.17 7.67
N PHE A 64 4.13 -2.25 6.39
CA PHE A 64 4.95 -3.33 5.85
C PHE A 64 5.82 -2.82 4.71
N GLU A 65 6.88 -3.54 4.41
CA GLU A 65 7.67 -3.33 3.19
C GLU A 65 7.49 -4.48 2.21
N ARG A 66 7.78 -4.14 0.97
CA ARG A 66 7.93 -5.03 -0.15
C ARG A 66 9.31 -4.80 -0.74
N ILE A 67 10.10 -5.86 -0.86
CA ILE A 67 11.44 -5.78 -1.46
C ILE A 67 11.55 -6.82 -2.56
N PHE A 68 11.84 -6.37 -3.78
CA PHE A 68 12.17 -7.27 -4.88
C PHE A 68 13.64 -7.10 -5.24
N LYS A 69 14.41 -8.18 -5.16
CA LYS A 69 15.79 -8.25 -5.64
C LYS A 69 15.75 -8.86 -7.03
N GLY A 70 15.90 -8.05 -8.07
CA GLY A 70 15.82 -8.52 -9.45
C GLY A 70 16.83 -9.62 -9.78
N GLU A 71 16.50 -10.43 -10.78
CA GLU A 71 17.30 -11.60 -11.16
C GLU A 71 18.53 -11.26 -12.02
N LYS A 72 18.53 -10.09 -12.68
CA LYS A 72 19.51 -9.75 -13.72
C LYS A 72 20.73 -9.01 -13.20
N THR A 73 20.55 -8.02 -12.31
CA THR A 73 21.65 -7.30 -11.68
C THR A 73 21.32 -6.96 -10.22
N PRO A 74 22.33 -6.85 -9.32
CA PRO A 74 22.12 -6.38 -7.95
C PRO A 74 21.45 -4.99 -7.86
N ASN A 75 21.49 -4.21 -8.95
CA ASN A 75 20.89 -2.89 -9.04
C ASN A 75 19.42 -2.91 -9.46
N ASP A 76 18.87 -4.04 -9.90
CA ASP A 76 17.44 -4.20 -10.22
C ASP A 76 16.58 -4.40 -8.95
N GLN A 77 16.94 -3.70 -7.87
CA GLN A 77 16.20 -3.76 -6.62
C GLN A 77 15.04 -2.75 -6.65
N SER A 78 13.81 -3.25 -6.52
CA SER A 78 12.64 -2.41 -6.26
C SER A 78 12.27 -2.45 -4.79
N TYR A 79 11.75 -1.33 -4.28
CA TYR A 79 11.31 -1.17 -2.90
C TYR A 79 9.98 -0.44 -2.83
N ALA A 80 9.13 -0.84 -1.89
CA ALA A 80 8.00 -0.05 -1.44
C ALA A 80 7.74 -0.30 0.05
N ALA A 81 7.46 0.75 0.83
CA ALA A 81 6.84 0.63 2.14
C ALA A 81 5.40 1.11 2.09
N VAL A 82 4.48 0.37 2.67
CA VAL A 82 3.06 0.73 2.75
C VAL A 82 2.73 0.95 4.21
N ALA A 83 2.04 2.03 4.51
CA ALA A 83 1.51 2.30 5.84
C ALA A 83 0.04 2.71 5.74
N ALA A 84 -0.83 1.98 6.41
CA ALA A 84 -2.27 2.14 6.38
C ALA A 84 -2.79 2.51 7.76
N ASN A 85 -3.76 3.43 7.77
CA ASN A 85 -4.47 3.90 8.95
C ASN A 85 -5.97 3.65 8.77
N ALA A 86 -6.53 2.78 9.61
CA ALA A 86 -7.95 2.49 9.66
C ALA A 86 -8.72 3.38 10.66
N ASP A 87 -8.01 4.21 11.42
CA ASP A 87 -8.58 5.13 12.39
C ASP A 87 -9.31 6.30 11.71
N ASP A 88 -10.20 6.96 12.44
CA ASP A 88 -10.93 8.15 11.98
C ASP A 88 -10.14 9.46 12.18
N SER A 89 -8.96 9.37 12.79
CA SER A 89 -8.04 10.47 13.02
C SER A 89 -6.69 10.24 12.33
N THR A 90 -5.94 11.31 12.09
CA THR A 90 -4.58 11.24 11.54
C THR A 90 -3.65 10.56 12.55
N ALA A 91 -2.86 9.60 12.07
CA ALA A 91 -1.92 8.84 12.90
C ALA A 91 -0.47 9.06 12.46
N ASN A 92 0.46 8.95 13.40
CA ASN A 92 1.90 8.92 13.12
C ASN A 92 2.44 7.51 13.37
N VAL A 93 3.15 6.96 12.39
CA VAL A 93 3.87 5.69 12.54
C VAL A 93 5.36 5.90 12.30
N SER A 94 6.19 5.32 13.16
CA SER A 94 7.64 5.21 12.93
C SER A 94 7.90 3.84 12.32
N ILE A 95 8.21 3.83 11.03
CA ILE A 95 8.59 2.63 10.29
C ILE A 95 10.08 2.41 10.51
N ARG A 96 10.47 1.22 10.98
CA ARG A 96 11.88 0.88 11.20
C ARG A 96 12.26 -0.33 10.37
N ALA A 97 13.31 -0.17 9.58
CA ALA A 97 13.74 -1.17 8.63
C ALA A 97 15.16 -0.87 8.15
N GLU A 98 16.04 -1.88 8.13
CA GLU A 98 17.42 -1.73 7.64
C GLU A 98 17.47 -1.26 6.17
N SER A 99 16.51 -1.69 5.36
CA SER A 99 16.30 -1.33 3.95
C SER A 99 16.07 0.18 3.71
N LEU A 100 15.68 0.93 4.75
CA LEU A 100 15.51 2.37 4.67
C LEU A 100 16.85 3.09 4.58
N GLY A 101 17.89 2.56 5.23
CA GLY A 101 19.20 3.21 5.34
C GLY A 101 19.14 4.55 6.10
N HIS A 102 20.20 5.34 5.95
CA HIS A 102 20.31 6.68 6.54
C HIS A 102 20.34 7.72 5.41
N GLY A 103 19.56 8.80 5.54
CA GLY A 103 19.53 9.91 4.59
C GLY A 103 18.85 9.61 3.26
N ARG A 104 18.25 8.42 3.09
CA ARG A 104 17.52 8.05 1.88
C ARG A 104 16.19 8.81 1.82
N ARG A 105 15.88 9.33 0.64
CA ARG A 105 14.64 10.05 0.37
C ARG A 105 13.57 9.13 -0.18
N PHE A 106 12.35 9.36 0.25
CA PHE A 106 11.15 8.66 -0.19
C PHE A 106 10.06 9.67 -0.53
N VAL A 107 9.17 9.28 -1.42
CA VAL A 107 7.95 10.03 -1.74
C VAL A 107 6.75 9.11 -1.63
N ASP A 108 5.61 9.68 -1.30
CA ASP A 108 4.35 8.95 -1.41
C ASP A 108 3.94 8.85 -2.88
N ALA A 109 3.83 7.62 -3.39
CA ALA A 109 3.43 7.35 -4.75
C ALA A 109 1.97 7.74 -5.03
N LEU A 110 1.14 7.86 -3.99
CA LEU A 110 -0.24 8.33 -4.13
C LEU A 110 -0.37 9.86 -4.08
N ASP A 111 0.57 10.52 -3.43
CA ASP A 111 0.65 11.98 -3.28
C ASP A 111 2.12 12.42 -3.31
N ARG A 112 2.61 12.73 -4.52
CA ARG A 112 4.03 13.08 -4.74
C ARG A 112 4.47 14.37 -4.06
N SER A 113 3.54 15.16 -3.50
CA SER A 113 3.88 16.35 -2.72
C SER A 113 4.43 15.99 -1.33
N ALA A 114 4.11 14.80 -0.83
CA ALA A 114 4.60 14.30 0.45
C ALA A 114 5.95 13.59 0.30
N GLY A 115 7.00 14.27 0.77
CA GLY A 115 8.36 13.73 0.86
C GLY A 115 8.75 13.32 2.27
N PHE A 116 9.57 12.28 2.38
CA PHE A 116 10.06 11.74 3.64
C PHE A 116 11.56 11.44 3.52
N THR A 117 12.28 11.59 4.62
CA THR A 117 13.71 11.22 4.69
C THR A 117 13.87 10.22 5.82
N SER A 118 14.57 9.12 5.55
CA SER A 118 14.91 8.15 6.58
C SER A 118 16.05 8.68 7.45
N GLU A 119 15.90 8.61 8.76
CA GLU A 119 16.94 8.91 9.73
C GLU A 119 17.27 7.62 10.49
N HIS A 120 18.53 7.18 10.39
CA HIS A 120 19.04 5.99 11.09
C HIS A 120 18.15 4.73 10.95
N GLY A 121 17.69 4.42 9.72
CA GLY A 121 16.84 3.24 9.48
C GLY A 121 15.40 3.39 10.00
N SER A 122 14.99 4.60 10.34
CA SER A 122 13.63 4.94 10.76
C SER A 122 13.03 6.00 9.83
N LEU A 123 11.73 5.93 9.59
CA LEU A 123 11.01 6.91 8.81
C LEU A 123 9.68 7.23 9.52
N ALA A 124 9.49 8.49 9.88
CA ALA A 124 8.27 8.98 10.52
C ALA A 124 7.23 9.33 9.45
N VAL A 125 6.06 8.70 9.52
CA VAL A 125 5.00 8.83 8.51
C VAL A 125 3.73 9.29 9.19
N GLN A 126 3.24 10.45 8.77
CA GLN A 126 1.90 10.90 9.11
C GLN A 126 0.90 10.38 8.08
N ILE A 127 -0.06 9.56 8.50
CA ILE A 127 -1.08 8.96 7.63
C ILE A 127 -2.43 9.57 8.01
N PRO A 128 -3.13 10.23 7.08
CA PRO A 128 -4.46 10.75 7.34
C PRO A 128 -5.45 9.66 7.81
N ALA A 129 -6.60 10.09 8.30
CA ALA A 129 -7.68 9.18 8.67
C ALA A 129 -8.10 8.30 7.48
N ARG A 130 -8.35 7.01 7.74
CA ARG A 130 -8.91 6.05 6.77
C ARG A 130 -8.20 6.02 5.41
N THR A 131 -6.89 6.17 5.41
CA THR A 131 -6.09 6.15 4.18
C THR A 131 -4.81 5.36 4.36
N LEU A 132 -4.01 5.30 3.30
CA LEU A 132 -2.69 4.72 3.30
C LEU A 132 -1.70 5.61 2.55
N ARG A 133 -0.42 5.41 2.81
CA ARG A 133 0.68 5.93 2.01
C ARG A 133 1.47 4.79 1.40
N VAL A 134 1.97 4.99 0.19
CA VAL A 134 2.88 4.04 -0.47
C VAL A 134 4.21 4.74 -0.74
N LEU A 135 5.17 4.51 0.13
CA LEU A 135 6.48 5.14 0.10
C LEU A 135 7.41 4.37 -0.84
N VAL A 136 7.87 5.06 -1.87
CA VAL A 136 8.88 4.55 -2.81
C VAL A 136 10.12 5.45 -2.74
N PRO A 137 11.32 4.94 -3.05
CA PRO A 137 12.52 5.77 -3.12
C PRO A 137 12.29 6.96 -4.06
N ALA A 138 12.78 8.13 -3.67
CA ALA A 138 12.82 9.29 -4.56
C ALA A 138 14.01 9.11 -5.53
N ASP A 139 13.75 9.27 -6.82
CA ASP A 139 14.80 9.35 -7.84
C ASP A 139 15.64 10.62 -7.69
#